data_AF-A0A2W6CX82-F1
#
_entry.id   AF-A0A2W6CX82-F1
#
_cell.length_a   1.000
_cell.length_b   1.000
_cell.length_c   1.000
_cell.angle_alpha   90.00
_cell.angle_beta   90.00
_cell.angle_gamma   90.00
#
_symmetry.space_group_name_H-M   'P 1'
#
loop_
_entity.id
_entity.type
_entity.pdbx_description
1 polymer ?
#
loop_
_entity_poly.entity_id
_entity_poly.type
_entity_poly.pdbx_seq_one_letter_code
_entity_poly.pdbx_strand_id
1 'polypeptide(L)'
;MTICSQRWQIWRIQALASHFTRFPDDRPRLAAVTLRRVAGTGHPAQRHPDVVEAVAEWVEGREPDWMIVSVDETVDQVLSHVEMIAAGVGVRPPHVA
;
A
#
# COMPACT_ATOMS: atom_id res chain seq x y z
N MET A 1 -20.39 18.07 16.60
CA MET A 1 -21.18 17.51 15.48
C MET A 1 -20.34 16.45 14.76
N THR A 2 -20.11 15.28 15.34
CA THR A 2 -19.06 14.34 14.85
C THR A 2 -19.56 12.91 14.62
N ILE A 3 -20.75 12.58 15.13
CA ILE A 3 -21.29 11.21 15.15
C ILE A 3 -21.82 10.78 13.77
N CYS A 4 -22.37 11.70 12.97
CA CYS A 4 -22.82 11.35 11.62
C CYS A 4 -21.66 10.95 10.71
N SER A 5 -20.53 11.67 10.74
CA SER A 5 -19.39 11.42 9.83
C SER A 5 -18.75 10.04 10.05
N GLN A 6 -18.58 9.63 11.32
CA GLN A 6 -18.00 8.32 11.65
C GLN A 6 -18.87 7.14 11.22
N ARG A 7 -20.21 7.26 11.33
CA ARG A 7 -21.11 6.18 10.90
C ARG A 7 -21.06 5.93 9.39
N TRP A 8 -21.01 6.98 8.58
CA TRP A 8 -20.88 6.86 7.12
C TRP A 8 -19.53 6.25 6.71
N GLN A 9 -18.46 6.55 7.44
CA GLN A 9 -17.14 6.00 7.20
C GLN A 9 -17.09 4.48 7.47
N ILE A 10 -17.71 4.01 8.55
CA ILE A 10 -17.80 2.57 8.89
C ILE A 10 -18.55 1.79 7.80
N TRP A 11 -19.69 2.29 7.33
CA TRP A 11 -20.46 1.62 6.28
C TRP A 11 -19.69 1.51 4.95
N ARG A 12 -18.90 2.54 4.61
CA ARG A 12 -18.04 2.51 3.42
C ARG A 12 -16.94 1.46 3.54
N ILE A 13 -16.29 1.37 4.71
CA ILE A 13 -15.25 0.37 4.97
C ILE A 13 -15.83 -1.04 4.87
N GLN A 14 -17.00 -1.28 5.48
CA GLN A 14 -17.68 -2.59 5.40
C GLN A 14 -18.11 -2.95 3.97
N ALA A 15 -18.61 -1.98 3.20
CA ALA A 15 -18.98 -2.20 1.81
C ALA A 15 -17.77 -2.51 0.92
N LEU A 16 -16.65 -1.79 1.09
CA LEU A 16 -15.39 -2.06 0.38
C LEU A 16 -14.81 -3.42 0.75
N ALA A 17 -14.80 -3.77 2.04
CA ALA A 17 -14.37 -5.08 2.49
C ALA A 17 -15.20 -6.20 1.85
N SER A 18 -16.52 -6.06 1.89
CA SER A 18 -17.44 -7.04 1.27
C SER A 18 -17.24 -7.14 -0.24
N HIS A 19 -16.96 -6.02 -0.91
CA HIS A 19 -16.68 -5.98 -2.34
C HIS A 19 -15.40 -6.72 -2.69
N PHE A 20 -14.27 -6.42 -2.04
CA PHE A 20 -12.99 -7.09 -2.35
C PHE A 20 -12.96 -8.57 -1.94
N THR A 21 -13.73 -8.98 -0.93
CA THR A 21 -13.94 -10.41 -0.65
C THR A 21 -14.64 -11.13 -1.81
N ARG A 22 -15.55 -10.44 -2.51
CA ARG A 22 -16.29 -11.00 -3.64
C ARG A 22 -15.56 -10.87 -4.98
N PHE A 23 -14.79 -9.80 -5.15
CA PHE A 23 -14.05 -9.46 -6.36
C PHE A 23 -12.60 -9.13 -5.98
N PRO A 24 -11.78 -10.16 -5.68
CA PRO A 24 -10.40 -9.94 -5.22
C PRO A 24 -9.53 -9.28 -6.30
N ASP A 25 -9.81 -9.55 -7.58
CA ASP A 25 -9.07 -8.99 -8.72
C ASP A 25 -9.30 -7.48 -8.91
N ASP A 26 -10.40 -6.93 -8.36
CA ASP A 26 -10.68 -5.49 -8.41
C ASP A 26 -9.81 -4.68 -7.43
N ARG A 27 -9.09 -5.35 -6.52
CA ARG A 27 -8.17 -4.72 -5.58
C ARG A 27 -6.93 -4.20 -6.34
N PRO A 28 -6.64 -2.88 -6.33
CA PRO A 28 -5.41 -2.40 -6.94
C PRO A 28 -4.18 -2.88 -6.17
N ARG A 29 -3.10 -3.20 -6.90
CA ARG A 29 -1.83 -3.57 -6.30
C ARG A 29 -1.24 -2.42 -5.47
N LEU A 30 -0.69 -2.75 -4.30
CA LEU A 30 -0.05 -1.79 -3.40
C LEU A 30 1.04 -0.98 -4.11
N ALA A 31 1.82 -1.61 -4.99
CA ALA A 31 2.84 -0.92 -5.79
C ALA A 31 2.25 0.25 -6.60
N ALA A 32 1.10 0.04 -7.25
CA ALA A 32 0.44 1.05 -8.06
C ALA A 32 -0.10 2.22 -7.22
N VAL A 33 -0.64 1.93 -6.04
CA VAL A 33 -1.11 2.95 -5.09
C VAL A 33 0.06 3.77 -4.56
N THR A 34 1.15 3.10 -4.16
CA THR A 34 2.39 3.73 -3.68
C THR A 34 2.99 4.66 -4.74
N LEU A 35 3.18 4.18 -5.97
CA LEU A 35 3.74 4.99 -7.08
C LEU A 35 2.88 6.22 -7.39
N ARG A 36 1.55 6.09 -7.34
CA ARG A 36 0.64 7.22 -7.57
C ARG A 36 0.79 8.30 -6.50
N ARG A 37 0.98 7.92 -5.23
CA ARG A 37 1.12 8.87 -4.11
C ARG A 37 2.41 9.67 -4.17
N VAL A 38 3.48 9.07 -4.65
CA VAL A 38 4.78 9.74 -4.78
C VAL A 38 4.98 10.42 -6.13
N ALA A 39 4.03 10.31 -7.06
CA ALA A 39 4.18 10.93 -8.37
C ALA A 39 4.41 12.45 -8.24
N GLY A 40 5.52 12.93 -8.80
CA GLY A 40 5.89 14.35 -8.78
C GLY A 40 6.53 14.85 -7.49
N THR A 41 6.76 14.02 -6.47
CA THR A 41 7.32 14.46 -5.17
C THR A 41 8.85 14.41 -5.07
N GLY A 42 9.56 13.91 -6.11
CA GLY A 42 11.00 13.64 -6.08
C GLY A 42 11.43 12.41 -5.25
N HIS A 43 10.49 11.69 -4.63
CA HIS A 43 10.79 10.53 -3.79
C HIS A 43 11.59 9.43 -4.54
N PRO A 44 12.55 8.73 -3.88
CA PRO A 44 13.34 7.67 -4.50
C PRO A 44 12.51 6.57 -5.18
N ALA A 45 11.35 6.24 -4.62
CA ALA A 45 10.38 5.29 -5.19
C ALA A 45 10.01 5.56 -6.67
N GLN A 46 10.04 6.81 -7.13
CA GLN A 46 9.78 7.11 -8.55
C GLN A 46 10.89 6.63 -9.48
N ARG A 47 12.13 6.61 -9.00
CA ARG A 47 13.32 6.20 -9.78
C ARG A 47 13.57 4.70 -9.69
N HIS A 48 12.92 4.01 -8.76
CA HIS A 48 13.11 2.58 -8.47
C HIS A 48 11.76 1.83 -8.42
N PRO A 49 10.97 1.82 -9.51
CA PRO A 49 9.66 1.17 -9.53
C PRO A 49 9.75 -0.36 -9.30
N ASP A 50 10.86 -0.99 -9.70
CA ASP A 50 11.16 -2.41 -9.47
C ASP A 50 11.41 -2.73 -7.98
N VAL A 51 11.91 -1.76 -7.21
CA VAL A 51 12.07 -1.90 -5.76
C VAL A 51 10.72 -1.71 -5.08
N VAL A 52 9.91 -0.76 -5.56
CA VAL A 52 8.54 -0.54 -5.04
C VAL A 52 7.69 -1.78 -5.26
N GLU A 53 7.75 -2.41 -6.42
CA GLU A 53 7.00 -3.64 -6.73
C GLU A 53 7.38 -4.78 -5.77
N ALA A 54 8.68 -5.08 -5.64
CA ALA A 54 9.14 -6.16 -4.77
C ALA A 54 8.81 -5.93 -3.28
N VAL A 55 8.95 -4.68 -2.80
CA VAL A 55 8.60 -4.33 -1.42
C VAL A 55 7.08 -4.38 -1.22
N ALA A 56 6.31 -3.86 -2.17
CA ALA A 56 4.86 -3.89 -2.09
C ALA A 56 4.32 -5.32 -2.08
N GLU A 57 4.80 -6.21 -2.94
CA GLU A 57 4.39 -7.62 -2.93
C GLU A 57 4.74 -8.33 -1.62
N TRP A 58 5.93 -8.05 -1.07
CA TRP A 58 6.32 -8.57 0.23
C TRP A 58 5.42 -8.08 1.37
N VAL A 59 5.04 -6.79 1.36
CA VAL A 59 4.11 -6.21 2.33
C VAL A 59 2.70 -6.78 2.15
N GLU A 60 2.20 -6.88 0.91
CA GLU A 60 0.87 -7.46 0.61
C GLU A 60 0.76 -8.91 1.07
N GLY A 61 1.83 -9.71 0.95
CA GLY A 61 1.87 -11.07 1.47
C GLY A 61 1.73 -11.17 2.99
N ARG A 62 2.11 -10.11 3.73
CA ARG A 62 1.99 -10.03 5.19
C ARG A 62 0.67 -9.39 5.64
N GLU A 63 0.20 -8.42 4.87
CA GLU A 63 -0.98 -7.60 5.16
C GLU A 63 -1.96 -7.66 4.00
N PRO A 64 -2.64 -8.80 3.76
CA PRO A 64 -3.50 -8.96 2.60
C PRO A 64 -4.69 -7.99 2.59
N ASP A 65 -5.14 -7.48 3.73
CA ASP A 65 -6.28 -6.56 3.83
C ASP A 65 -5.88 -5.09 4.04
N TRP A 66 -4.63 -4.74 3.73
CA TRP A 66 -4.06 -3.39 3.88
C TRP A 66 -4.96 -2.27 3.35
N MET A 67 -5.69 -2.54 2.24
CA MET A 67 -6.56 -1.57 1.59
C MET A 67 -7.73 -1.08 2.45
N ILE A 68 -8.16 -1.89 3.40
CA ILE A 68 -9.35 -1.65 4.21
C ILE A 68 -8.94 -1.21 5.61
N VAL A 69 -7.81 -1.73 6.10
CA VAL A 69 -7.37 -1.57 7.49
C VAL A 69 -6.41 -0.39 7.66
N SER A 70 -5.46 -0.20 6.74
CA SER A 70 -4.26 0.59 7.03
C SER A 70 -3.58 1.18 5.78
N VAL A 71 -4.34 1.61 4.76
CA VAL A 71 -3.79 2.08 3.47
C VAL A 71 -2.61 3.04 3.61
N ASP A 72 -2.76 4.06 4.46
CA ASP A 72 -1.73 5.08 4.66
C ASP A 72 -0.49 4.51 5.32
N GLU A 73 -0.66 3.78 6.43
CA GLU A 73 0.43 3.14 7.17
C GLU A 73 1.17 2.10 6.33
N THR A 74 0.44 1.26 5.59
CA THR A 74 1.02 0.23 4.74
C THR A 74 1.77 0.86 3.55
N VAL A 75 1.27 1.94 2.96
CA VAL A 75 2.02 2.69 1.94
C VAL A 75 3.29 3.29 2.56
N ASP A 76 3.19 3.93 3.71
CA ASP A 76 4.34 4.55 4.38
C ASP A 76 5.42 3.52 4.75
N GLN A 77 5.01 2.30 5.10
CA GLN A 77 5.92 1.17 5.29
C GLN A 77 6.67 0.81 4.00
N VAL A 78 5.97 0.73 2.87
CA VAL A 78 6.62 0.48 1.57
C VAL A 78 7.60 1.60 1.23
N LEU A 79 7.19 2.86 1.39
CA LEU A 79 8.01 4.02 1.08
C LEU A 79 9.26 4.07 1.95
N SER A 80 9.11 3.88 3.26
CA SER A 80 10.23 3.83 4.22
C SER A 80 11.25 2.74 3.86
N HIS A 81 10.76 1.56 3.45
CA HIS A 81 11.65 0.46 3.06
C HIS A 81 12.38 0.75 1.74
N VAL A 82 11.71 1.39 0.78
CA VAL A 82 12.33 1.85 -0.47
C VAL A 82 13.38 2.92 -0.21
N GLU A 83 13.14 3.86 0.72
CA GLU A 83 14.14 4.86 1.11
C GLU A 83 15.39 4.21 1.72
N MET A 84 15.21 3.24 2.62
CA MET A 84 16.33 2.49 3.20
C MET A 84 17.16 1.77 2.12
N ILE A 85 16.50 1.11 1.16
CA ILE A 85 17.19 0.43 0.05
C ILE A 85 17.91 1.45 -0.84
N ALA A 86 17.26 2.57 -1.19
CA ALA A 86 17.86 3.61 -2.02
C ALA A 86 19.05 4.29 -1.35
N ALA A 87 19.05 4.39 -0.02
CA ALA A 87 20.17 4.88 0.78
C ALA A 87 21.29 3.84 0.99
N GLY A 88 21.12 2.60 0.51
CA GLY A 88 22.11 1.52 0.63
C GLY A 88 22.18 0.87 2.02
N VAL A 89 21.22 1.15 2.90
CA VAL A 89 21.17 0.60 4.27
C VAL A 89 20.11 -0.49 4.45
N GLY A 90 19.17 -0.60 3.51
CA GLY A 90 18.09 -1.58 3.51
C GLY A 90 18.42 -2.85 2.73
N VAL A 91 17.79 -3.96 3.10
CA VAL A 91 17.87 -5.24 2.38
C VAL A 91 16.67 -5.37 1.46
N ARG A 92 16.91 -5.72 0.19
CA ARG A 92 15.84 -6.03 -0.76
C ARG A 92 15.13 -7.31 -0.30
N PRO A 93 13.79 -7.31 -0.21
CA PRO A 93 13.07 -8.53 0.17
C PRO A 93 13.45 -9.67 -0.81
N PRO A 94 13.60 -10.91 -0.29
CA PRO A 94 13.90 -12.05 -1.14
C PRO A 94 12.81 -12.19 -2.19
N HIS A 95 13.18 -12.56 -3.42
CA HIS A 95 12.26 -12.72 -4.54
C HIS A 95 10.99 -13.46 -4.09
N VAL A 96 9.88 -12.72 -4.02
CA VAL A 96 8.55 -13.30 -3.97
C VAL A 96 8.33 -13.87 -5.38
N ALA A 97 8.00 -15.16 -5.42
CA ALA A 97 8.06 -16.01 -6.60
C ALA A 97 7.17 -15.55 -7.77
#